data_AF-A0A653D3E4-F1
#
_entry.id   AF-A0A653D3E4-F1
#
_cell.length_a   1.000
_cell.length_b   1.000
_cell.length_c   1.000
_cell.angle_alpha   90.00
_cell.angle_beta   90.00
_cell.angle_gamma   90.00
#
_symmetry.space_group_name_H-M   'P 1'
#
loop_
_entity.id
_entity.type
_entity.pdbx_description
1 polymer ?
#
loop_
_entity_poly.entity_id
_entity_poly.type
_entity_poly.pdbx_seq_one_letter_code
_entity_poly.pdbx_strand_id
1 'polypeptide(L)'
;LAIWFYKQCYARFSSQTFNLRKLHESIHLTNNSVQARYNKNTTRDITLPWYNMWDCNQFKNYLSDIGFPHAFDKIIYPGMKQSIIAAILLNQEKIEPRKNSFELYGADFMITEDFKPWLLEINSSPALYASTPVTAKMCPIVLEDVIKVIVDHGRNNRASTGLFELTYKGKVTTNLPKTPRSEVSSIPLTNSYFHTPSAISKMSPKCSLRRNLSLMSQMSKEHPELYLNHISMAMKQMMEKMLEVLNEKKRKQRNRKHKGVETVCVREAIDTQTSCSTGEIVLKEISLDQCPEMESLVEQPKPEVITRVISRINGK
;
A
#
# COMPACT_ATOMS: atom_id res chain seq x y z
N LEU A 1 -10.20 1.62 -17.26
CA LEU A 1 -9.49 1.51 -15.96
C LEU A 1 -9.32 0.03 -15.63
N ALA A 2 -8.12 -0.38 -15.22
CA ALA A 2 -7.85 -1.71 -14.69
C ALA A 2 -7.12 -1.55 -13.36
N ILE A 3 -7.65 -2.16 -12.29
CA ILE A 3 -7.06 -2.13 -10.96
C ILE A 3 -6.54 -3.53 -10.66
N TRP A 4 -5.24 -3.61 -10.37
CA TRP A 4 -4.57 -4.83 -9.96
C TRP A 4 -4.21 -4.70 -8.48
N PHE A 5 -4.47 -5.75 -7.71
CA PHE A 5 -4.19 -5.78 -6.27
C PHE A 5 -3.18 -6.88 -5.97
N TYR A 6 -2.18 -6.56 -5.15
CA TYR A 6 -1.14 -7.51 -4.79
C TYR A 6 -1.58 -8.39 -3.61
N LYS A 7 -1.43 -9.71 -3.72
CA LYS A 7 -1.93 -10.67 -2.72
C LYS A 7 -1.15 -10.67 -1.40
N GLN A 8 0.03 -10.07 -1.38
CA GLN A 8 0.89 -10.01 -0.20
C GLN A 8 0.96 -8.58 0.33
N CYS A 9 1.10 -8.45 1.64
CA CYS A 9 1.29 -7.18 2.35
C CYS A 9 2.20 -7.42 3.56
N TYR A 10 2.51 -6.36 4.30
CA TYR A 10 3.22 -6.45 5.57
C TYR A 10 2.54 -5.57 6.61
N ALA A 11 2.63 -5.98 7.88
CA ALA A 11 2.18 -5.18 9.02
C ALA A 11 3.37 -4.40 9.59
N ARG A 12 3.13 -3.14 9.98
CA ARG A 12 4.11 -2.29 10.68
C ARG A 12 3.64 -2.08 12.11
N PHE A 13 4.55 -2.23 13.06
CA PHE A 13 4.24 -2.12 14.48
C PHE A 13 4.85 -0.86 15.09
N SER A 14 4.14 -0.35 16.09
CA SER A 14 4.72 0.57 17.07
C SER A 14 5.63 -0.21 18.03
N SER A 15 6.73 0.38 18.47
CA SER A 15 7.69 -0.25 19.40
C SER A 15 7.23 -0.24 20.86
N GLN A 16 6.20 0.56 21.18
CA GLN A 16 5.68 0.71 22.54
C GLN A 16 4.23 0.24 22.61
N THR A 17 3.82 -0.23 23.80
CA THR A 17 2.44 -0.62 24.06
C THR A 17 1.50 0.58 23.88
N PHE A 18 0.42 0.36 23.13
CA PHE A 18 -0.60 1.37 22.89
C PHE A 18 -1.18 1.92 24.20
N ASN A 19 -1.26 3.24 24.32
CA ASN A 19 -1.79 3.91 25.51
C ASN A 19 -2.28 5.31 25.18
N LEU A 20 -3.56 5.59 25.44
CA LEU A 20 -4.18 6.88 25.12
C LEU A 20 -3.88 7.99 26.14
N ARG A 21 -3.34 7.65 27.31
CA ARG A 21 -2.89 8.64 28.31
C ARG A 21 -1.52 9.21 27.97
N LYS A 22 -0.76 8.54 27.09
CA LYS A 22 0.57 8.95 26.64
C LYS A 22 0.54 9.17 25.14
N LEU A 23 0.55 10.42 24.71
CA LEU A 23 0.47 10.79 23.28
C LEU A 23 1.83 10.84 22.58
N HIS A 24 2.82 10.10 23.10
CA HIS A 24 4.17 10.11 22.53
C HIS A 24 4.19 9.39 21.17
N GLU A 25 4.93 9.93 20.19
CA GLU A 25 4.90 9.42 18.80
C GLU A 25 5.33 7.96 18.68
N SER A 26 6.25 7.51 19.53
CA SER A 26 6.70 6.11 19.56
C SER A 26 5.62 5.10 19.96
N ILE A 27 4.48 5.55 20.48
CA ILE A 27 3.31 4.73 20.85
C ILE A 27 2.30 4.67 19.70
N HIS A 28 2.06 5.80 19.03
CA HIS A 28 0.90 5.96 18.13
C HIS A 28 1.26 5.96 16.65
N LEU A 29 2.52 6.19 16.28
CA LEU A 29 2.95 6.20 14.88
C LEU A 29 3.69 4.91 14.52
N THR A 30 3.26 4.22 13.46
CA THR A 30 3.88 2.95 13.02
C THR A 30 4.91 3.13 11.91
N ASN A 31 5.24 4.37 11.52
CA ASN A 31 6.21 4.65 10.46
C ASN A 31 7.60 4.14 10.86
N ASN A 32 8.27 3.41 9.97
CA ASN A 32 9.62 2.92 10.22
C ASN A 32 10.61 4.04 10.58
N SER A 33 10.52 5.19 9.91
CA SER A 33 11.41 6.33 10.13
C SER A 33 11.30 6.90 11.54
N VAL A 34 10.10 6.86 12.12
CA VAL A 34 9.85 7.24 13.51
C VAL A 34 10.35 6.12 14.43
N GLN A 35 9.91 4.89 14.19
CA GLN A 35 10.20 3.75 15.07
C GLN A 35 11.69 3.38 15.14
N ALA A 36 12.45 3.64 14.07
CA ALA A 36 13.90 3.43 14.04
C ALA A 36 14.66 4.21 15.14
N ARG A 37 14.12 5.36 15.57
CA ARG A 37 14.68 6.20 16.64
C ARG A 37 14.55 5.57 18.02
N TYR A 38 13.68 4.57 18.18
CA TYR A 38 13.29 4.00 19.47
C TYR A 38 13.67 2.51 19.63
N ASN A 39 14.47 1.97 18.71
CA ASN A 39 14.87 0.56 18.68
C ASN A 39 15.68 0.10 19.91
N LYS A 40 16.26 1.03 20.69
CA LYS A 40 17.09 0.73 21.86
C LYS A 40 16.34 0.81 23.20
N ASN A 41 15.03 1.02 23.19
CA ASN A 41 14.26 1.16 24.44
C ASN A 41 14.12 -0.18 25.17
N THR A 42 14.39 -0.17 26.48
CA THR A 42 14.35 -1.34 27.37
C THR A 42 12.93 -1.84 27.70
N THR A 43 11.89 -1.08 27.34
CA THR A 43 10.46 -1.37 27.61
C THR A 43 9.76 -2.08 26.44
N ARG A 44 10.50 -2.56 25.46
CA ARG A 44 9.96 -3.23 24.28
C ARG A 44 9.30 -4.58 24.65
N ASP A 45 8.10 -4.82 24.14
CA ASP A 45 7.46 -6.13 24.27
C ASP A 45 8.24 -7.22 23.51
N ILE A 46 8.58 -8.30 24.20
CA ILE A 46 9.35 -9.42 23.65
C ILE A 46 8.60 -10.21 22.57
N THR A 47 7.27 -10.08 22.52
CA THR A 47 6.42 -10.70 21.49
C THR A 47 6.50 -9.98 20.15
N LEU A 48 6.99 -8.72 20.12
CA LEU A 48 7.11 -7.96 18.87
C LEU A 48 8.30 -8.45 18.01
N PRO A 49 8.13 -8.58 16.69
CA PRO A 49 9.22 -8.95 15.79
C PRO A 49 10.33 -7.90 15.82
N TRP A 50 11.60 -8.30 15.82
CA TRP A 50 12.76 -7.40 15.98
C TRP A 50 12.71 -6.12 15.13
N TYR A 51 12.26 -6.21 13.88
CA TYR A 51 12.19 -5.10 12.93
C TYR A 51 10.85 -4.35 12.92
N ASN A 52 9.99 -4.56 13.92
CA ASN A 52 8.62 -4.01 13.97
C ASN A 52 7.81 -4.30 12.70
N MET A 53 8.04 -5.46 12.09
CA MET A 53 7.31 -5.90 10.91
C MET A 53 6.98 -7.37 10.91
N TRP A 54 5.81 -7.68 10.36
CA TRP A 54 5.43 -9.01 9.95
C TRP A 54 5.16 -9.04 8.46
N ASP A 55 5.56 -10.13 7.80
CA ASP A 55 5.00 -10.47 6.50
C ASP A 55 3.53 -10.94 6.65
N CYS A 56 2.83 -11.01 5.51
CA CYS A 56 1.43 -11.42 5.46
C CYS A 56 1.18 -12.78 6.14
N ASN A 57 2.09 -13.75 6.00
CA ASN A 57 1.93 -15.08 6.56
C ASN A 57 2.07 -15.04 8.09
N GLN A 58 3.04 -14.30 8.61
CA GLN A 58 3.18 -14.08 10.05
C GLN A 58 1.94 -13.42 10.64
N PHE A 59 1.35 -12.45 9.93
CA PHE A 59 0.09 -11.83 10.35
C PHE A 59 -1.09 -12.81 10.33
N LYS A 60 -1.23 -13.64 9.28
CA LYS A 60 -2.24 -14.70 9.22
C LYS A 60 -2.07 -15.73 10.34
N ASN A 61 -0.84 -16.13 10.64
CA ASN A 61 -0.53 -17.06 11.73
C ASN A 61 -0.95 -16.46 13.07
N TYR A 62 -0.62 -15.19 13.33
CA TYR A 62 -1.08 -14.50 14.53
C TYR A 62 -2.60 -14.49 14.64
N LEU A 63 -3.33 -14.17 13.56
CA LEU A 63 -4.79 -14.21 13.56
C LEU A 63 -5.32 -15.62 13.87
N SER A 64 -4.68 -16.67 13.36
CA SER A 64 -5.01 -18.05 13.72
C SER A 64 -4.76 -18.34 15.20
N ASP A 65 -3.63 -17.89 15.74
CA ASP A 65 -3.24 -18.12 17.14
C ASP A 65 -4.20 -17.43 18.12
N ILE A 66 -4.78 -16.29 17.75
CA ILE A 66 -5.80 -15.59 18.54
C ILE A 66 -7.25 -16.08 18.26
N GLY A 67 -7.42 -17.16 17.51
CA GLY A 67 -8.72 -17.81 17.28
C GLY A 67 -9.50 -17.33 16.05
N PHE A 68 -8.88 -16.55 15.17
CA PHE A 68 -9.51 -15.96 13.99
C PHE A 68 -8.78 -16.32 12.67
N PRO A 69 -8.60 -17.63 12.35
CA PRO A 69 -7.79 -18.08 11.21
C PRO A 69 -8.29 -17.60 9.85
N HIS A 70 -9.55 -17.18 9.74
CA HIS A 70 -10.16 -16.73 8.48
C HIS A 70 -10.36 -15.22 8.39
N ALA A 71 -10.03 -14.44 9.43
CA ALA A 71 -10.26 -13.00 9.45
C ALA A 71 -9.56 -12.27 8.30
N PHE A 72 -8.33 -12.69 7.96
CA PHE A 72 -7.62 -12.10 6.83
C PHE A 72 -8.36 -12.32 5.51
N ASP A 73 -8.64 -13.57 5.16
CA ASP A 73 -9.16 -13.93 3.84
C ASP A 73 -10.66 -13.57 3.68
N LYS A 74 -11.42 -13.49 4.77
CA LYS A 74 -12.87 -13.21 4.75
C LYS A 74 -13.24 -11.76 5.03
N ILE A 75 -12.42 -11.01 5.76
CA ILE A 75 -12.76 -9.65 6.21
C ILE A 75 -11.72 -8.65 5.74
N ILE A 76 -10.47 -8.80 6.18
CA ILE A 76 -9.41 -7.80 5.96
C ILE A 76 -9.09 -7.65 4.47
N TYR A 77 -8.75 -8.75 3.79
CA TYR A 77 -8.34 -8.71 2.38
C TYR A 77 -9.46 -8.25 1.43
N PRO A 78 -10.70 -8.75 1.53
CA PRO A 78 -11.82 -8.21 0.76
C PRO A 78 -12.11 -6.74 1.07
N GLY A 79 -12.06 -6.34 2.34
CA GLY A 79 -12.29 -4.95 2.76
C GLY A 79 -11.24 -3.99 2.18
N MET A 80 -9.96 -4.34 2.25
CA MET A 80 -8.88 -3.53 1.65
C MET A 80 -9.10 -3.35 0.15
N LYS A 81 -9.44 -4.41 -0.57
CA LYS A 81 -9.74 -4.34 -2.01
C LYS A 81 -10.92 -3.41 -2.30
N GLN A 82 -12.00 -3.53 -1.54
CA GLN A 82 -13.18 -2.68 -1.71
C GLN A 82 -12.85 -1.20 -1.47
N SER A 83 -12.09 -0.88 -0.42
CA SER A 83 -11.66 0.49 -0.14
C SER A 83 -10.83 1.09 -1.29
N ILE A 84 -9.88 0.33 -1.85
CA ILE A 84 -9.06 0.81 -2.97
C ILE A 84 -9.89 0.99 -4.24
N ILE A 85 -10.75 0.02 -4.57
CA ILE A 85 -11.63 0.13 -5.73
C ILE A 85 -12.52 1.37 -5.57
N ALA A 86 -13.16 1.56 -4.41
CA ALA A 86 -14.00 2.72 -4.16
C ALA A 86 -13.22 4.04 -4.27
N ALA A 87 -12.04 4.14 -3.65
CA ALA A 87 -11.21 5.35 -3.70
C ALA A 87 -10.81 5.73 -5.13
N ILE A 88 -10.41 4.76 -5.95
CA ILE A 88 -10.03 5.00 -7.35
C ILE A 88 -11.26 5.35 -8.20
N LEU A 89 -12.39 4.65 -8.03
CA LEU A 89 -13.61 4.94 -8.79
C LEU A 89 -14.17 6.33 -8.46
N LEU A 90 -14.13 6.76 -7.19
CA LEU A 90 -14.56 8.09 -6.76
C LEU A 90 -13.73 9.22 -7.37
N ASN A 91 -12.46 8.97 -7.67
CA ASN A 91 -11.57 9.96 -8.26
C ASN A 91 -11.35 9.74 -9.75
N GLN A 92 -12.10 8.85 -10.39
CA GLN A 92 -11.83 8.40 -11.75
C GLN A 92 -11.93 9.53 -12.79
N GLU A 93 -12.79 10.54 -12.57
CA GLU A 93 -12.92 11.71 -13.44
C GLU A 93 -11.69 12.63 -13.39
N LYS A 94 -10.95 12.62 -12.27
CA LYS A 94 -9.71 13.37 -12.10
C LYS A 94 -8.49 12.64 -12.65
N ILE A 95 -8.62 11.34 -12.95
CA ILE A 95 -7.53 10.54 -13.49
C ILE A 95 -7.47 10.73 -15.00
N GLU A 96 -6.48 11.48 -15.47
CA GLU A 96 -6.20 11.62 -16.89
C GLU A 96 -5.79 10.27 -17.50
N PRO A 97 -6.55 9.73 -18.48
CA PRO A 97 -6.20 8.47 -19.10
C PRO A 97 -4.98 8.63 -20.00
N ARG A 98 -3.81 8.17 -19.54
CA ARG A 98 -2.58 8.12 -20.34
C ARG A 98 -2.37 6.71 -20.90
N LYS A 99 -2.33 6.59 -22.22
CA LYS A 99 -2.09 5.30 -22.89
C LYS A 99 -0.70 4.77 -22.53
N ASN A 100 -0.61 3.47 -22.26
CA ASN A 100 0.64 2.79 -21.90
C ASN A 100 1.31 3.34 -20.62
N SER A 101 0.53 3.96 -19.75
CA SER A 101 0.95 4.37 -18.41
C SER A 101 0.37 3.42 -17.37
N PHE A 102 1.13 3.24 -16.30
CA PHE A 102 0.71 2.55 -15.10
C PHE A 102 1.33 3.27 -13.91
N GLU A 103 0.75 3.06 -12.75
CA GLU A 103 1.25 3.61 -11.49
C GLU A 103 1.09 2.54 -10.41
N LEU A 104 2.12 2.40 -9.57
CA LEU A 104 2.13 1.47 -8.46
C LEU A 104 1.92 2.28 -7.18
N TYR A 105 0.77 2.11 -6.55
CA TYR A 105 0.44 2.76 -5.29
C TYR A 105 0.75 1.87 -4.09
N GLY A 106 1.14 2.48 -2.98
CA GLY A 106 1.08 1.87 -1.64
C GLY A 106 -0.16 2.40 -0.91
N ALA A 107 -0.87 1.54 -0.19
CA ALA A 107 -2.01 1.97 0.61
C ALA A 107 -1.84 1.50 2.05
N ASP A 108 -2.00 2.44 2.98
CA ASP A 108 -1.85 2.19 4.40
C ASP A 108 -3.22 2.00 5.03
N PHE A 109 -3.38 0.88 5.74
CA PHE A 109 -4.61 0.51 6.43
C PHE A 109 -4.37 0.34 7.92
N MET A 110 -5.34 0.78 8.72
CA MET A 110 -5.47 0.38 10.12
C MET A 110 -6.47 -0.76 10.23
N ILE A 111 -6.18 -1.79 11.03
CA ILE A 111 -7.12 -2.88 11.32
C ILE A 111 -7.72 -2.64 12.71
N THR A 112 -9.05 -2.59 12.79
CA THR A 112 -9.78 -2.40 14.05
C THR A 112 -10.08 -3.73 14.75
N GLU A 113 -10.61 -3.65 15.97
CA GLU A 113 -10.94 -4.81 16.82
C GLU A 113 -11.91 -5.80 16.16
N ASP A 114 -12.76 -5.33 15.25
CA ASP A 114 -13.68 -6.14 14.45
C ASP A 114 -13.06 -6.62 13.11
N PHE A 115 -11.74 -6.52 12.98
CA PHE A 115 -10.94 -6.87 11.80
C PHE A 115 -11.26 -6.06 10.53
N LYS A 116 -12.05 -5.00 10.63
CA LYS A 116 -12.34 -4.16 9.47
C LYS A 116 -11.12 -3.29 9.13
N PRO A 117 -10.73 -3.22 7.84
CA PRO A 117 -9.65 -2.34 7.40
C PRO A 117 -10.19 -0.92 7.19
N TRP A 118 -9.48 0.06 7.75
CA TRP A 118 -9.71 1.48 7.56
C TRP A 118 -8.58 2.06 6.73
N LEU A 119 -8.90 2.55 5.53
CA LEU A 119 -7.93 3.21 4.65
C LEU A 119 -7.50 4.53 5.28
N LEU A 120 -6.20 4.68 5.53
CA LEU A 120 -5.61 5.91 6.08
C LEU A 120 -5.15 6.83 4.95
N GLU A 121 -4.32 6.30 4.06
CA GLU A 121 -3.73 7.06 2.95
C GLU A 121 -3.36 6.16 1.77
N ILE A 122 -3.22 6.78 0.59
CA ILE A 122 -2.70 6.15 -0.63
C ILE A 122 -1.51 6.98 -1.10
N ASN A 123 -0.37 6.33 -1.24
CA ASN A 123 0.91 6.91 -1.64
C ASN A 123 1.23 6.54 -3.09
N SER A 124 1.48 7.54 -3.95
CA SER A 124 1.87 7.38 -5.37
C SER A 124 3.27 6.83 -5.57
N SER A 125 4.14 7.01 -4.57
CA SER A 125 5.53 6.56 -4.59
C SER A 125 5.82 5.74 -3.34
N PRO A 126 5.34 4.48 -3.26
CA PRO A 126 5.57 3.63 -2.11
C PRO A 126 7.07 3.39 -1.91
N ALA A 127 7.47 3.29 -0.65
CA ALA A 127 8.84 2.94 -0.28
C ALA A 127 9.21 1.53 -0.78
N LEU A 128 9.87 1.46 -1.93
CA LEU A 128 10.37 0.22 -2.54
C LEU A 128 11.87 0.07 -2.27
N TYR A 129 12.28 0.07 -1.01
CA TYR A 129 13.67 -0.17 -0.61
C TYR A 129 13.74 -1.18 0.54
N ALA A 130 14.86 -1.91 0.60
CA ALA A 130 15.10 -2.96 1.57
C ALA A 130 15.49 -2.38 2.95
N SER A 131 14.54 -1.77 3.65
CA SER A 131 14.71 -1.29 5.03
C SER A 131 14.71 -2.38 6.09
N THR A 132 14.00 -3.48 5.86
CA THR A 132 13.91 -4.61 6.79
C THR A 132 14.00 -5.92 6.01
N PRO A 133 14.29 -7.06 6.66
CA PRO A 133 14.26 -8.35 5.98
C PRO A 133 12.92 -8.67 5.30
N VAL A 134 11.80 -8.13 5.82
CA VAL A 134 10.47 -8.28 5.22
C VAL A 134 10.38 -7.52 3.89
N THR A 135 10.77 -6.25 3.86
CA THR A 135 10.73 -5.45 2.62
C THR A 135 11.81 -5.89 1.63
N ALA A 136 13.00 -6.30 2.11
CA ALA A 136 14.06 -6.89 1.31
C ALA A 136 13.59 -8.14 0.55
N LYS A 137 12.73 -8.96 1.17
CA LYS A 137 12.15 -10.11 0.51
C LYS A 137 11.02 -9.73 -0.45
N MET A 138 10.12 -8.84 -0.04
CA MET A 138 8.88 -8.60 -0.80
C MET A 138 9.03 -7.61 -1.95
N CYS A 139 9.79 -6.53 -1.79
CA CYS A 139 9.89 -5.48 -2.81
C CYS A 139 10.47 -5.99 -4.15
N PRO A 140 11.52 -6.83 -4.20
CA PRO A 140 12.00 -7.38 -5.47
C PRO A 140 10.91 -8.20 -6.19
N ILE A 141 10.14 -9.01 -5.45
CA ILE A 141 9.10 -9.87 -6.02
C ILE A 141 7.96 -9.02 -6.59
N VAL A 142 7.52 -7.98 -5.87
CA VAL A 142 6.51 -7.03 -6.36
C VAL A 142 6.96 -6.38 -7.66
N LEU A 143 8.20 -5.89 -7.71
CA LEU A 143 8.75 -5.25 -8.90
C LEU A 143 8.82 -6.22 -10.09
N GLU A 144 9.15 -7.49 -9.84
CA GLU A 144 9.11 -8.54 -10.88
C GLU A 144 7.70 -8.74 -11.42
N ASP A 145 6.73 -8.86 -10.51
CA ASP A 145 5.35 -9.14 -10.87
C ASP A 145 4.67 -7.94 -11.55
N VAL A 146 5.12 -6.70 -11.29
CA VAL A 146 4.73 -5.52 -12.07
C VAL A 146 5.12 -5.69 -13.54
N ILE A 147 6.34 -6.17 -13.83
CA ILE A 147 6.76 -6.44 -15.22
C ILE A 147 5.88 -7.50 -15.85
N LYS A 148 5.58 -8.57 -15.12
CA LYS A 148 4.69 -9.63 -15.61
C LYS A 148 3.32 -9.08 -16.01
N VAL A 149 2.74 -8.17 -15.22
CA VAL A 149 1.44 -7.54 -15.54
C VAL A 149 1.55 -6.58 -16.74
N ILE A 150 2.54 -5.68 -16.75
CA ILE A 150 2.61 -4.59 -17.74
C ILE A 150 3.21 -5.04 -19.07
N VAL A 151 4.12 -6.02 -19.04
CA VAL A 151 4.85 -6.49 -20.21
C VAL A 151 4.28 -7.80 -20.73
N ASP A 152 4.29 -8.84 -19.90
CA ASP A 152 3.99 -10.21 -20.35
C ASP A 152 2.50 -10.40 -20.56
N HIS A 153 1.68 -10.07 -19.56
CA HIS A 153 0.23 -10.12 -19.65
C HIS A 153 -0.32 -9.14 -20.70
N GLY A 154 0.36 -8.00 -20.90
CA GLY A 154 0.04 -7.07 -22.00
C GLY A 154 0.29 -7.64 -23.40
N ARG A 155 1.19 -8.63 -23.55
CA ARG A 155 1.45 -9.34 -24.82
C ARG A 155 0.62 -10.61 -24.96
N ASN A 156 0.41 -11.32 -23.86
CA ASN A 156 -0.33 -12.57 -23.78
C ASN A 156 -1.20 -12.55 -22.52
N ASN A 157 -2.51 -12.42 -22.67
CA ASN A 157 -3.46 -12.36 -21.55
C ASN A 157 -3.55 -13.66 -20.71
N ARG A 158 -2.84 -14.72 -21.09
CA ARG A 158 -2.69 -15.97 -20.31
C ARG A 158 -1.37 -16.05 -19.55
N ALA A 159 -0.47 -15.09 -19.72
CA ALA A 159 0.79 -15.06 -18.99
C ALA A 159 0.52 -14.89 -17.49
N SER A 160 1.41 -15.49 -16.67
CA SER A 160 1.36 -15.31 -15.22
C SER A 160 1.47 -13.83 -14.86
N THR A 161 0.70 -13.41 -13.87
CA THR A 161 0.77 -12.06 -13.27
C THR A 161 1.44 -12.09 -11.90
N GLY A 162 2.09 -13.22 -11.57
CA GLY A 162 2.64 -13.49 -10.25
C GLY A 162 1.57 -13.39 -9.16
N LEU A 163 1.81 -12.55 -8.17
CA LEU A 163 0.92 -12.35 -7.04
C LEU A 163 -0.07 -11.19 -7.23
N PHE A 164 -0.05 -10.50 -8.38
CA PHE A 164 -1.13 -9.57 -8.74
C PHE A 164 -2.39 -10.32 -9.18
N GLU A 165 -3.53 -9.87 -8.70
CA GLU A 165 -4.85 -10.23 -9.23
C GLU A 165 -5.57 -9.01 -9.80
N LEU A 166 -6.28 -9.21 -10.91
CA LEU A 166 -7.14 -8.19 -11.50
C LEU A 166 -8.43 -8.11 -10.66
N THR A 167 -8.62 -7.01 -9.93
CA THR A 167 -9.76 -6.84 -9.01
C THR A 167 -10.88 -6.01 -9.60
N TYR A 168 -10.54 -5.14 -10.56
CA TYR A 168 -11.52 -4.34 -11.29
C TYR A 168 -11.06 -4.13 -12.73
N LYS A 169 -12.00 -4.30 -13.67
CA LYS A 169 -11.81 -3.92 -15.07
C LYS A 169 -13.10 -3.32 -15.60
N GLY A 170 -13.09 -2.02 -15.86
CA GLY A 170 -14.26 -1.29 -16.31
C GLY A 170 -13.91 -0.20 -17.30
N LYS A 171 -14.91 0.19 -18.10
CA LYS A 171 -14.84 1.42 -18.88
C LYS A 171 -14.87 2.61 -17.93
N VAL A 172 -14.29 3.72 -18.36
CA VAL A 172 -14.45 4.99 -17.64
C VAL A 172 -15.89 5.43 -17.80
N THR A 173 -16.68 5.33 -16.73
CA THR A 173 -18.06 5.80 -16.69
C THR A 173 -18.10 7.08 -15.85
N THR A 174 -18.46 8.18 -16.48
CA THR A 174 -18.57 9.54 -15.93
C THR A 174 -19.80 9.77 -15.05
N ASN A 175 -20.47 8.70 -14.63
CA ASN A 175 -21.73 8.79 -13.90
C ASN A 175 -21.57 8.08 -12.57
N LEU A 176 -20.81 8.68 -11.65
CA LEU A 176 -20.92 8.29 -10.26
C LEU A 176 -22.23 8.83 -9.68
N PRO A 177 -22.95 8.06 -8.85
CA PRO A 177 -24.03 8.61 -8.04
C PRO A 177 -23.46 9.77 -7.23
N LYS A 178 -24.15 10.92 -7.24
CA LYS A 178 -23.83 12.03 -6.32
C LYS A 178 -23.83 11.46 -4.91
N THR A 179 -22.67 11.44 -4.26
CA THR A 179 -22.57 10.96 -2.89
C THR A 179 -23.36 11.92 -2.00
N PRO A 180 -24.27 11.43 -1.14
CA PRO A 180 -24.80 12.26 -0.07
C PRO A 180 -23.63 12.75 0.78
N ARG A 181 -23.76 13.97 1.30
CA ARG A 181 -22.77 14.62 2.16
C ARG A 181 -22.40 13.66 3.28
N SER A 182 -21.13 13.24 3.37
CA SER A 182 -20.67 12.39 4.46
C SER A 182 -20.85 13.14 5.79
N GLU A 183 -21.71 12.63 6.65
CA GLU A 183 -21.82 13.12 8.03
C GLU A 183 -20.74 12.47 8.87
N VAL A 184 -19.84 13.29 9.40
CA VAL A 184 -18.89 12.84 10.43
C VAL A 184 -19.65 12.83 11.75
N SER A 185 -20.05 11.65 12.20
CA SER A 185 -20.55 11.48 13.57
C SER A 185 -19.36 11.30 14.50
N SER A 186 -19.15 12.27 15.39
CA SER A 186 -18.21 12.15 16.49
C SER A 186 -18.94 11.61 17.71
N ILE A 187 -18.45 10.49 18.26
CA ILE A 187 -18.86 10.00 19.57
C ILE A 187 -17.76 10.41 20.54
N PRO A 188 -18.07 11.18 21.60
CA PRO A 188 -17.08 11.49 22.63
C PRO A 188 -16.50 10.20 23.21
N LEU A 189 -15.18 10.10 23.26
CA LEU A 189 -14.52 8.98 23.92
C LEU A 189 -14.88 9.02 25.40
N THR A 190 -15.49 7.95 25.91
CA THR A 190 -15.81 7.86 27.33
C THR A 190 -14.53 7.63 28.14
N ASN A 191 -14.52 7.99 29.43
CA ASN A 191 -13.36 7.76 30.30
C ASN A 191 -12.94 6.27 30.36
N SER A 192 -13.85 5.34 30.11
CA SER A 192 -13.55 3.90 30.00
C SER A 192 -12.64 3.57 28.81
N TYR A 193 -12.64 4.39 27.76
CA TYR A 193 -11.75 4.20 26.62
C TYR A 193 -10.26 4.41 26.99
N PHE A 194 -9.98 5.20 28.05
CA PHE A 194 -8.64 5.45 28.56
C PHE A 194 -8.19 4.43 29.63
N HIS A 195 -8.77 3.22 29.65
CA HIS A 195 -8.34 2.17 30.58
C HIS A 195 -6.85 1.84 30.37
N THR A 196 -6.05 2.03 31.42
CA THR A 196 -4.74 1.42 31.52
C THR A 196 -4.94 -0.08 31.70
N PRO A 197 -4.32 -0.96 30.89
CA PRO A 197 -4.39 -2.38 31.14
C PRO A 197 -3.89 -2.65 32.56
N SER A 198 -4.79 -3.00 33.48
CA SER A 198 -4.39 -3.62 34.74
C SER A 198 -3.65 -4.89 34.34
N ALA A 199 -2.42 -5.06 34.84
CA ALA A 199 -1.50 -6.14 34.48
C ALA A 199 -2.25 -7.39 34.04
N ILE A 200 -2.33 -7.59 32.72
CA ILE A 200 -3.02 -8.74 32.14
C ILE A 200 -2.36 -9.97 32.78
N SER A 201 -3.16 -10.74 33.52
CA SER A 201 -2.78 -12.05 34.05
C SER A 201 -2.00 -12.76 32.97
N LYS A 202 -0.72 -13.07 33.25
CA LYS A 202 0.20 -13.74 32.33
C LYS A 202 -0.44 -15.04 31.82
N MET A 203 -1.18 -14.97 30.70
CA MET A 203 -1.43 -16.16 29.92
C MET A 203 -0.09 -16.53 29.30
N SER A 204 0.48 -17.63 29.78
CA SER A 204 1.71 -18.20 29.26
C SER A 204 1.53 -18.47 27.75
N PRO A 205 2.35 -17.87 26.86
CA PRO A 205 2.31 -18.24 25.46
C PRO A 205 2.96 -19.62 25.33
N LYS A 206 2.15 -20.68 25.21
CA LYS A 206 2.62 -21.95 24.64
C LYS A 206 2.63 -21.81 23.12
N CYS A 207 3.62 -21.09 22.58
CA CYS A 207 3.87 -21.04 21.15
C CYS A 207 5.26 -21.63 20.87
N SER A 208 5.29 -22.91 20.51
CA SER A 208 6.51 -23.59 20.05
C SER A 208 6.76 -23.23 18.59
N LEU A 209 7.49 -22.14 18.35
CA LEU A 209 8.02 -21.78 17.03
C LEU A 209 9.01 -22.86 16.56
N ARG A 210 8.55 -23.81 15.72
CA ARG A 210 9.43 -24.68 14.95
C ARG A 210 10.16 -23.84 13.89
N ARG A 211 11.47 -23.68 14.06
CA ARG A 211 12.37 -23.09 13.07
C ARG A 211 12.63 -24.11 11.97
N ASN A 212 12.14 -23.85 10.76
CA ASN A 212 12.77 -24.34 9.55
C ASN A 212 13.36 -23.13 8.82
N LEU A 213 14.67 -22.95 8.96
CA LEU A 213 15.42 -21.91 8.26
C LEU A 213 16.11 -22.53 7.05
N SER A 214 15.77 -22.07 5.85
CA SER A 214 16.56 -22.27 4.64
C SER A 214 17.85 -21.44 4.67
N LEU A 215 18.85 -21.85 3.91
CA LEU A 215 20.20 -21.27 3.77
C LEU A 215 20.23 -19.73 3.58
N MET A 216 19.24 -19.12 2.91
CA MET A 216 19.15 -17.64 2.76
C MET A 216 18.86 -16.90 4.07
N SER A 217 18.37 -17.59 5.10
CA SER A 217 18.04 -16.99 6.39
C SER A 217 19.26 -16.85 7.32
N GLN A 218 20.38 -17.54 7.03
CA GLN A 218 21.62 -17.38 7.80
C GLN A 218 22.29 -16.03 7.53
N MET A 219 22.41 -15.60 6.27
CA MET A 219 22.99 -14.29 5.93
C MET A 219 22.21 -13.11 6.54
N SER A 220 20.87 -13.20 6.57
CA SER A 220 20.02 -12.18 7.20
C SER A 220 20.22 -12.05 8.72
N LYS A 221 20.78 -13.09 9.36
CA LYS A 221 20.99 -13.16 10.81
C LYS A 221 22.40 -12.76 11.25
N GLU A 222 23.42 -13.09 10.45
CA GLU A 222 24.82 -12.82 10.80
C GLU A 222 25.27 -11.41 10.41
N HIS A 223 24.87 -10.91 9.23
CA HIS A 223 25.24 -9.58 8.76
C HIS A 223 24.06 -8.86 8.06
N PRO A 224 23.07 -8.38 8.84
CA PRO A 224 21.83 -7.82 8.30
C PRO A 224 22.05 -6.59 7.41
N GLU A 225 23.00 -5.70 7.74
CA GLU A 225 23.26 -4.52 6.91
C GLU A 225 23.83 -4.87 5.53
N LEU A 226 24.80 -5.79 5.46
CA LEU A 226 25.35 -6.26 4.18
C LEU A 226 24.28 -6.93 3.31
N TYR A 227 23.39 -7.71 3.94
CA TYR A 227 22.25 -8.31 3.26
C TYR A 227 21.29 -7.26 2.68
N LEU A 228 20.89 -6.27 3.49
CA LEU A 228 19.99 -5.19 3.04
C LEU A 228 20.62 -4.35 1.93
N ASN A 229 21.92 -4.05 2.01
CA ASN A 229 22.65 -3.31 0.99
C ASN A 229 22.70 -4.10 -0.33
N HIS A 230 23.04 -5.38 -0.28
CA HIS A 230 23.07 -6.25 -1.47
C HIS A 230 21.71 -6.30 -2.17
N ILE A 231 20.63 -6.50 -1.41
CA ILE A 231 19.27 -6.52 -1.96
C ILE A 231 18.88 -5.15 -2.52
N SER A 232 19.21 -4.06 -1.83
CA SER A 232 18.94 -2.70 -2.31
C SER A 232 19.64 -2.44 -3.65
N MET A 233 20.90 -2.85 -3.80
CA MET A 233 21.62 -2.74 -5.07
C MET A 233 20.98 -3.58 -6.18
N ALA A 234 20.58 -4.81 -5.88
CA ALA A 234 19.89 -5.67 -6.84
C ALA A 234 18.54 -5.08 -7.29
N MET A 235 17.79 -4.49 -6.36
CA MET A 235 16.53 -3.80 -6.66
C MET A 235 16.77 -2.57 -7.53
N LYS A 236 17.83 -1.79 -7.27
CA LYS A 236 18.20 -0.64 -8.10
C LYS A 236 18.45 -1.05 -9.54
N GLN A 237 19.30 -2.06 -9.74
CA GLN A 237 19.59 -2.61 -11.07
C GLN A 237 18.32 -3.13 -11.76
N MET A 238 17.41 -3.74 -11.00
CA MET A 238 16.15 -4.22 -11.53
C MET A 238 15.24 -3.08 -12.01
N MET A 239 15.14 -1.99 -11.25
CA MET A 239 14.36 -0.82 -11.63
C MET A 239 14.99 -0.08 -12.81
N GLU A 240 16.31 0.00 -12.89
CA GLU A 240 17.03 0.57 -14.04
C GLU A 240 16.72 -0.25 -15.31
N LYS A 241 16.82 -1.58 -15.25
CA LYS A 241 16.45 -2.47 -16.36
C LYS A 241 14.97 -2.34 -16.73
N MET A 242 14.08 -2.21 -15.74
CA MET A 242 12.66 -1.94 -15.97
C MET A 242 12.47 -0.64 -16.77
N LEU A 243 13.17 0.43 -16.37
CA LEU A 243 13.12 1.71 -17.07
C LEU A 243 13.63 1.59 -18.52
N GLU A 244 14.71 0.84 -18.75
CA GLU A 244 15.23 0.55 -20.08
C GLU A 244 14.21 -0.17 -20.96
N VAL A 245 13.59 -1.25 -20.46
CA VAL A 245 12.56 -2.02 -21.19
C VAL A 245 11.36 -1.15 -21.53
N LEU A 246 10.92 -0.30 -20.60
CA LEU A 246 9.81 0.63 -20.81
C LEU A 246 10.17 1.71 -21.85
N ASN A 247 11.38 2.28 -21.76
CA ASN A 247 11.89 3.25 -22.72
C ASN A 247 12.06 2.64 -24.13
N GLU A 248 12.52 1.39 -24.23
CA GLU A 248 12.66 0.70 -25.51
C GLU A 248 11.30 0.42 -26.14
N LYS A 249 10.31 0.00 -25.35
CA LYS A 249 8.90 -0.10 -25.80
C LYS A 249 8.39 1.24 -26.31
N LYS A 250 8.62 2.31 -25.56
CA LYS A 250 8.25 3.69 -25.94
C LYS A 250 8.94 4.11 -27.25
N ARG A 251 10.21 3.77 -27.46
CA ARG A 251 10.95 4.04 -28.72
C ARG A 251 10.37 3.26 -29.90
N LYS A 252 10.12 1.95 -29.74
CA LYS A 252 9.47 1.09 -30.75
C LYS A 252 8.06 1.57 -31.11
N GLN A 253 7.33 2.17 -30.17
CA GLN A 253 6.02 2.78 -30.41
C GLN A 253 6.11 4.15 -31.10
N ARG A 254 7.05 5.02 -30.70
CA ARG A 254 7.31 6.32 -31.38
C ARG A 254 7.66 6.13 -32.86
N ASN A 255 8.46 5.11 -33.17
CA ASN A 255 8.81 4.76 -34.56
C ASN A 255 7.62 4.21 -35.38
N ARG A 256 6.46 3.93 -34.74
CA ARG A 256 5.26 3.39 -35.41
C ARG A 256 4.12 4.40 -35.64
N LYS A 257 4.13 5.59 -35.02
CA LYS A 257 3.42 6.87 -35.38
C LYS A 257 3.25 7.78 -34.14
N HIS A 258 3.72 9.03 -34.28
CA HIS A 258 3.37 10.30 -33.61
C HIS A 258 2.96 10.41 -32.11
N LYS A 259 3.59 11.43 -31.47
CA LYS A 259 3.37 12.13 -30.17
C LYS A 259 3.80 11.41 -28.86
N GLY A 260 4.49 12.19 -28.02
CA GLY A 260 5.35 11.78 -26.92
C GLY A 260 4.66 11.17 -25.70
N VAL A 261 5.45 10.47 -24.89
CA VAL A 261 5.06 9.86 -23.61
C VAL A 261 6.08 10.33 -22.58
N GLU A 262 5.68 10.52 -21.33
CA GLU A 262 6.55 10.79 -20.17
C GLU A 262 6.34 9.68 -19.12
N THR A 263 7.41 9.28 -18.43
CA THR A 263 7.44 8.20 -17.44
C THR A 263 7.97 8.79 -16.14
N VAL A 264 7.05 9.20 -15.26
CA VAL A 264 7.33 9.92 -14.01
C VAL A 264 7.59 8.92 -12.86
N CYS A 265 6.71 7.92 -12.68
CA CYS A 265 6.73 7.00 -11.54
C CYS A 265 8.03 6.16 -11.38
N VAL A 266 8.62 5.66 -12.47
CA VAL A 266 9.84 4.83 -12.39
C VAL A 266 11.08 5.67 -12.05
N ARG A 267 11.12 6.94 -12.48
CA ARG A 267 12.23 7.85 -12.18
C ARG A 267 12.25 8.21 -10.69
N GLU A 268 11.08 8.55 -10.14
CA GLU A 268 10.95 8.86 -8.70
C GLU A 268 11.35 7.69 -7.80
N ALA A 269 11.03 6.45 -8.19
CA ALA A 269 11.45 5.25 -7.46
C ALA A 269 12.98 5.03 -7.48
N ILE A 270 13.65 5.33 -8.61
CA ILE A 270 15.12 5.25 -8.76
C ILE A 270 15.81 6.36 -7.94
N ASP A 271 15.25 7.56 -7.94
CA ASP A 271 15.79 8.70 -7.20
C ASP A 271 15.69 8.46 -5.68
N THR A 272 14.58 7.87 -5.22
CA THR A 272 14.39 7.47 -3.82
C THR A 272 15.38 6.40 -3.36
N GLN A 273 15.79 5.48 -4.25
CA GLN A 273 16.83 4.49 -3.92
C GLN A 273 18.25 5.07 -3.93
N THR A 274 18.50 6.13 -4.71
CA THR A 274 19.82 6.75 -4.82
C THR A 274 20.12 7.69 -3.64
N SER A 275 19.13 8.46 -3.18
CA SER A 275 19.26 9.34 -1.99
C SER A 275 19.52 8.58 -0.69
N CYS A 276 19.02 7.34 -0.57
CA CYS A 276 19.25 6.50 0.60
C CYS A 276 20.68 5.93 0.67
N SER A 277 21.43 5.91 -0.44
CA SER A 277 22.84 5.51 -0.48
C SER A 277 23.82 6.63 -0.14
N THR A 278 23.37 7.89 -0.19
CA THR A 278 24.19 9.09 0.08
C THR A 278 23.79 9.86 1.35
N GLY A 279 22.70 9.49 2.01
CA GLY A 279 22.26 10.13 3.26
C GLY A 279 21.61 11.51 3.10
N GLU A 280 21.37 11.98 1.87
CA GLU A 280 20.71 13.26 1.59
C GLU A 280 19.24 13.06 1.24
N ILE A 281 18.34 13.41 2.16
CA ILE A 281 16.91 13.55 1.87
C ILE A 281 16.70 14.92 1.22
N VAL A 282 16.59 14.95 -0.11
CA VAL A 282 16.18 16.16 -0.83
C VAL A 282 14.67 16.08 -1.08
N LEU A 283 13.89 16.82 -0.30
CA LEU A 283 12.50 17.14 -0.62
C LEU A 283 12.52 18.12 -1.79
N LYS A 284 12.07 17.68 -2.98
CA LYS A 284 11.77 18.59 -4.10
C LYS A 284 10.27 18.65 -4.30
N GLU A 285 9.73 19.79 -3.90
CA GLU A 285 8.42 20.31 -4.30
C GLU A 285 8.41 20.49 -5.83
N ILE A 286 7.35 20.02 -6.52
CA ILE A 286 7.12 20.35 -7.92
C ILE A 286 5.81 21.10 -8.01
N SER A 287 5.94 22.43 -8.10
CA SER A 287 4.92 23.37 -8.56
C SER A 287 4.83 23.31 -10.09
N LEU A 288 3.62 23.43 -10.63
CA LEU A 288 3.38 23.74 -12.04
C LEU A 288 2.26 24.79 -12.15
N ASP A 289 2.63 26.05 -11.90
CA ASP A 289 2.00 27.20 -12.53
C ASP A 289 2.66 27.45 -13.90
N GLN A 290 1.83 27.58 -14.96
CA GLN A 290 1.86 28.59 -16.04
C GLN A 290 1.11 28.10 -17.32
N CYS A 291 -0.15 28.57 -17.46
CA CYS A 291 -0.90 29.18 -18.60
C CYS A 291 -0.59 28.88 -20.10
N PRO A 292 -1.50 29.16 -21.09
CA PRO A 292 -2.66 30.09 -21.05
C PRO A 292 -4.01 29.63 -21.68
N GLU A 293 -5.05 30.41 -21.37
CA GLU A 293 -6.33 30.73 -22.02
C GLU A 293 -6.85 29.92 -23.24
N MET A 294 -8.15 29.56 -23.19
CA MET A 294 -9.09 29.74 -24.31
C MET A 294 -10.54 29.82 -23.77
N GLU A 295 -11.23 30.87 -24.20
CA GLU A 295 -12.61 31.25 -23.85
C GLU A 295 -13.69 30.36 -24.50
N SER A 296 -14.86 30.42 -23.85
CA SER A 296 -16.22 30.50 -24.44
C SER A 296 -17.08 29.23 -24.58
N LEU A 297 -18.20 29.30 -23.83
CA LEU A 297 -19.60 28.97 -24.18
C LEU A 297 -19.97 27.52 -24.55
N VAL A 298 -20.89 26.92 -23.80
CA VAL A 298 -22.31 26.72 -24.20
C VAL A 298 -23.07 25.94 -23.09
N GLU A 299 -24.36 26.28 -23.00
CA GLU A 299 -25.39 26.05 -21.99
C GLU A 299 -25.68 24.64 -21.49
N GLN A 300 -26.26 24.59 -20.28
CA GLN A 300 -26.91 23.44 -19.66
C GLN A 300 -28.22 23.04 -20.34
N PRO A 301 -28.69 21.80 -20.07
CA PRO A 301 -30.05 21.69 -19.54
C PRO A 301 -30.17 20.87 -18.24
N LYS A 302 -31.21 21.24 -17.48
CA LYS A 302 -31.67 20.75 -16.17
C LYS A 302 -32.63 19.53 -16.28
N PRO A 303 -33.03 18.89 -15.16
CA PRO A 303 -33.25 17.45 -15.05
C PRO A 303 -34.70 17.01 -14.83
N GLU A 304 -35.10 15.88 -15.42
CA GLU A 304 -36.25 15.03 -15.03
C GLU A 304 -35.84 13.60 -15.46
N VAL A 305 -35.82 12.52 -14.68
CA VAL A 305 -36.86 11.92 -13.84
C VAL A 305 -36.16 10.98 -12.82
N ILE A 306 -36.29 11.29 -11.53
CA ILE A 306 -36.12 10.35 -10.42
C ILE A 306 -37.52 9.88 -10.05
N THR A 307 -37.73 8.56 -9.91
CA THR A 307 -38.54 7.91 -8.85
C THR A 307 -38.83 6.47 -9.30
N ARG A 308 -38.14 5.44 -8.74
CA ARG A 308 -38.74 4.09 -8.46
C ARG A 308 -37.84 2.97 -7.89
N VAL A 309 -36.82 3.21 -7.04
CA VAL A 309 -36.17 2.05 -6.33
C VAL A 309 -35.94 2.24 -4.82
N ILE A 310 -36.11 3.43 -4.23
CA ILE A 310 -35.96 3.63 -2.76
C ILE A 310 -37.28 3.38 -2.00
N SER A 311 -37.87 2.19 -2.13
CA SER A 311 -39.06 1.82 -1.32
C SER A 311 -39.01 0.42 -0.69
N ARG A 312 -37.82 -0.19 -0.51
CA ARG A 312 -37.73 -1.53 0.07
C ARG A 312 -36.80 -1.72 1.28
N ILE A 313 -36.44 -0.66 2.01
CA ILE A 313 -35.63 -0.80 3.25
C ILE A 313 -36.35 -0.32 4.53
N ASN A 314 -37.58 0.20 4.45
CA ASN A 314 -38.41 0.47 5.63
C ASN A 314 -39.68 -0.36 5.64
N GLY A 315 -39.56 -1.67 5.92
CA GLY A 315 -40.72 -2.54 6.06
C GLY A 315 -40.43 -3.91 6.68
N LYS A 316 -40.67 -3.98 7.99
CA LYS A 316 -40.68 -5.13 8.93
C LYS A 316 -39.38 -5.44 9.64
#